data_AF-A0AAV0E8M1-F1
#
_entry.id   AF-A0AAV0E8M1-F1
#
_cell.length_a   1.000
_cell.length_b   1.000
_cell.length_c   1.000
_cell.angle_alpha   90.00
_cell.angle_beta   90.00
_cell.angle_gamma   90.00
#
_symmetry.space_group_name_H-M   'P 1'
#
loop_
_entity.id
_entity.type
_entity.pdbx_description
1 polymer ?
#
loop_
_entity_poly.entity_id
_entity_poly.type
_entity_poly.pdbx_seq_one_letter_code
_entity_poly.pdbx_strand_id
1 'polypeptide(L)'
;MAPRSAAKHNALRRSNSRTGEILKNPKLLTAVALIVAESIFVSLIIAYVPYTKIDWDAYMSQVSGFLGGERNYENLKGDTGPLVYPAGFLYLYSAIQYVTGGQVFLAQTLFGFLYILNLGITLSIYLKTNVVPWWALVLLSLSKRVHSIFVLRLFNDCLATTILHGALLSLIYQKWHLGLVIFSAAVSVKMNVLLYAPALLLIMMKAMSIDGVISALAGAALVQVSQIYMLYKTW
;
A
#
# COMPACT_ATOMS: atom_id res chain seq x y z
N MET A 1 -3.83 -12.32 -46.86
CA MET A 1 -2.80 -11.99 -45.85
C MET A 1 -2.44 -10.50 -45.94
N ALA A 2 -3.06 -9.62 -45.14
CA ALA A 2 -2.71 -8.18 -45.09
C ALA A 2 -2.99 -7.41 -43.76
N PRO A 3 -3.49 -7.98 -42.63
CA PRO A 3 -3.81 -7.17 -41.44
C PRO A 3 -2.61 -6.88 -40.51
N ARG A 4 -1.49 -7.62 -40.64
CA ARG A 4 -0.36 -7.52 -39.68
C ARG A 4 0.49 -6.25 -39.83
N SER A 5 0.59 -5.67 -41.02
CA SER A 5 1.45 -4.50 -41.29
C SER A 5 0.87 -3.19 -40.74
N ALA A 6 -0.42 -2.94 -40.98
CA ALA A 6 -1.12 -1.74 -40.51
C ALA A 6 -1.23 -1.68 -38.97
N ALA A 7 -1.43 -2.83 -38.31
CA ALA A 7 -1.46 -2.92 -36.86
C ALA A 7 -0.11 -2.54 -36.22
N LYS A 8 1.00 -2.97 -36.83
CA LYS A 8 2.37 -2.67 -36.36
C LYS A 8 2.70 -1.18 -36.52
N HIS A 9 2.30 -0.58 -37.65
CA HIS A 9 2.52 0.85 -37.92
C HIS A 9 1.70 1.76 -36.98
N ASN A 10 0.45 1.40 -36.69
CA ASN A 10 -0.39 2.11 -35.73
C ASN A 10 0.11 1.97 -34.29
N ALA A 11 0.62 0.79 -33.90
CA ALA A 11 1.23 0.58 -32.60
C ALA A 11 2.49 1.43 -32.39
N LEU A 12 3.38 1.48 -33.40
CA LEU A 12 4.59 2.33 -33.39
C LEU A 12 4.24 3.82 -33.30
N ARG A 13 3.27 4.28 -34.08
CA ARG A 13 2.82 5.69 -34.07
C ARG A 13 2.20 6.09 -32.74
N ARG A 14 1.42 5.20 -32.11
CA ARG A 14 0.81 5.41 -30.79
C ARG A 14 1.83 5.34 -29.64
N SER A 15 2.87 4.52 -29.80
CA SER A 15 4.02 4.52 -28.89
C SER A 15 4.78 5.84 -28.97
N ASN A 16 5.14 6.30 -30.18
CA ASN A 16 5.86 7.55 -30.37
C ASN A 16 5.07 8.78 -29.88
N SER A 17 3.74 8.79 -30.01
CA SER A 17 2.92 9.88 -29.48
C SER A 17 2.92 9.90 -27.95
N ARG A 18 2.81 8.73 -27.29
CA ARG A 18 2.89 8.62 -25.83
C ARG A 18 4.26 9.02 -25.29
N THR A 19 5.34 8.57 -25.92
CA THR A 19 6.70 8.97 -25.52
C THR A 19 6.89 10.48 -25.66
N GLY A 20 6.41 11.07 -26.77
CA GLY A 20 6.45 12.52 -26.97
C GLY A 20 5.61 13.33 -25.96
N GLU A 21 4.49 12.81 -25.49
CA GLU A 21 3.69 13.44 -24.43
C GLU A 21 4.37 13.36 -23.05
N ILE A 22 5.06 12.25 -22.76
CA ILE A 22 5.82 12.08 -21.50
C ILE A 22 6.94 13.12 -21.40
N LEU A 23 7.71 13.31 -22.48
CA LEU A 23 8.79 14.30 -22.49
C LEU A 23 8.30 15.75 -22.38
N LYS A 24 7.04 16.03 -22.75
CA LYS A 24 6.45 17.38 -22.68
C LYS A 24 5.81 17.69 -21.34
N ASN A 25 5.52 16.70 -20.49
CA ASN A 25 4.91 16.90 -19.18
C ASN A 25 5.97 16.84 -18.07
N PRO A 26 6.44 17.98 -17.55
CA PRO A 26 7.51 18.01 -16.56
C PRO A 26 7.12 17.28 -15.26
N LYS A 27 5.83 17.25 -14.88
CA LYS A 27 5.37 16.53 -13.68
C LYS A 27 5.47 15.02 -13.87
N LEU A 28 5.02 14.52 -15.02
CA LEU A 28 5.09 13.09 -15.33
C LEU A 28 6.54 12.62 -15.48
N LEU A 29 7.38 13.41 -16.16
CA LEU A 29 8.80 13.15 -16.27
C LEU A 29 9.48 13.08 -14.89
N THR A 30 9.19 14.05 -14.03
CA THR A 30 9.71 14.07 -12.65
C THR A 30 9.26 12.85 -11.86
N ALA A 31 7.98 12.47 -11.95
CA ALA A 31 7.46 11.30 -11.26
C ALA A 31 8.16 9.99 -11.70
N VAL A 32 8.35 9.80 -13.01
CA VAL A 32 9.06 8.61 -13.54
C VAL A 32 10.53 8.63 -13.11
N ALA A 33 11.19 9.78 -13.19
CA ALA A 33 12.58 9.93 -12.75
C ALA A 33 12.75 9.61 -11.27
N LEU A 34 11.82 10.07 -10.42
CA LEU A 34 11.82 9.76 -8.99
C LEU A 34 11.64 8.27 -8.72
N ILE A 35 10.73 7.58 -9.40
CA ILE A 35 10.56 6.12 -9.22
C ILE A 35 11.86 5.37 -9.53
N VAL A 36 12.56 5.74 -10.61
CA VAL A 36 13.84 5.12 -10.97
C VAL A 36 14.92 5.45 -9.94
N ALA A 37 15.09 6.73 -9.61
CA ALA A 37 16.12 7.17 -8.65
C ALA A 37 15.93 6.52 -7.28
N GLU A 38 14.69 6.47 -6.79
CA GLU A 38 14.33 5.88 -5.50
C GLU A 38 14.48 4.37 -5.49
N SER A 39 14.21 3.68 -6.60
CA SER A 39 14.44 2.23 -6.70
C SER A 39 15.93 1.90 -6.52
N ILE A 40 16.81 2.70 -7.13
CA ILE A 40 18.26 2.58 -6.96
C ILE A 40 18.64 2.92 -5.53
N PHE A 41 18.16 4.06 -5.00
CA PHE A 41 18.50 4.52 -3.67
C PHE A 41 18.08 3.53 -2.57
N VAL A 42 16.86 2.98 -2.64
CA VAL A 42 16.39 1.94 -1.72
C VAL A 42 17.24 0.68 -1.81
N SER A 43 17.65 0.27 -3.01
CA SER A 43 18.53 -0.88 -3.20
C SER A 43 19.91 -0.64 -2.57
N LEU A 44 20.45 0.58 -2.68
CA LEU A 44 21.69 0.98 -2.00
C LEU A 44 21.51 1.00 -0.47
N ILE A 45 20.37 1.45 0.06
CA ILE A 45 20.09 1.40 1.49
C ILE A 45 20.10 -0.06 1.98
N ILE A 46 19.42 -0.97 1.27
CA ILE A 46 19.39 -2.39 1.65
C ILE A 46 20.80 -2.99 1.64
N ALA A 47 21.62 -2.64 0.64
CA ALA A 47 22.95 -3.19 0.48
C ALA A 47 23.98 -2.66 1.50
N TYR A 48 23.87 -1.39 1.88
CA TYR A 48 24.96 -0.70 2.60
C TYR A 48 24.59 -0.19 3.99
N VAL A 49 23.31 -0.13 4.36
CA VAL A 49 22.88 0.39 5.67
C VAL A 49 22.44 -0.77 6.57
N PRO A 50 23.00 -0.90 7.78
CA PRO A 50 22.61 -1.95 8.71
C PRO A 50 21.12 -1.93 9.04
N TYR A 51 20.50 -3.11 9.02
CA TYR A 51 19.14 -3.31 9.48
C TYR A 51 19.00 -2.90 10.96
N THR A 52 17.88 -2.27 11.31
CA THR A 52 17.59 -1.86 12.68
C THR A 52 16.41 -2.67 13.21
N LYS A 53 16.71 -3.65 14.05
CA LYS A 53 15.69 -4.46 14.72
C LYS A 53 14.89 -3.61 15.70
N ILE A 54 13.58 -3.50 15.48
CA ILE A 54 12.64 -2.87 16.41
C ILE A 54 11.44 -3.80 16.61
N ASP A 55 10.52 -3.81 15.64
CA ASP A 55 9.25 -4.54 15.80
C ASP A 55 9.19 -5.88 15.05
N TRP A 56 10.09 -6.11 14.08
CA TRP A 56 10.02 -7.28 13.20
C TRP A 56 9.94 -8.60 13.96
N ASP A 57 10.79 -8.79 14.96
CA ASP A 57 10.82 -10.04 15.74
C ASP A 57 9.54 -10.20 16.56
N ALA A 58 9.00 -9.11 17.12
CA ALA A 58 7.70 -9.16 17.79
C ALA A 58 6.59 -9.56 16.81
N TYR A 59 6.59 -9.02 15.59
CA TYR A 59 5.65 -9.40 14.54
C TYR A 59 5.79 -10.88 14.16
N MET A 60 7.01 -11.38 13.95
CA MET A 60 7.24 -12.78 13.59
C MET A 60 6.87 -13.76 14.70
N SER A 61 7.08 -13.39 15.97
CA SER A 61 6.64 -14.19 17.12
C SER A 61 5.10 -14.27 17.19
N GLN A 62 4.42 -13.13 17.03
CA GLN A 62 2.95 -13.07 17.01
C GLN A 62 2.36 -13.89 15.87
N VAL A 63 2.93 -13.80 14.67
CA VAL A 63 2.48 -14.59 13.51
C VAL A 63 2.78 -16.06 13.69
N SER A 64 3.92 -16.43 14.27
CA SER A 64 4.24 -17.84 14.55
C SER A 64 3.24 -18.45 15.55
N GLY A 65 2.82 -17.69 16.58
CA GLY A 65 1.73 -18.10 17.47
C GLY A 65 0.42 -18.34 16.72
N PHE A 66 0.05 -17.41 15.83
CA PHE A 66 -1.15 -17.54 15.00
C PHE A 66 -1.09 -18.76 14.06
N LEU A 67 0.03 -18.97 13.37
CA LEU A 67 0.24 -20.14 12.51
C LEU A 67 0.27 -21.45 13.31
N GLY A 68 0.68 -21.40 14.58
CA GLY A 68 0.61 -22.51 15.53
C GLY A 68 -0.78 -22.84 16.07
N GLY A 69 -1.82 -22.11 15.65
CA GLY A 69 -3.21 -22.36 16.03
C GLY A 69 -3.75 -21.46 17.14
N GLU A 70 -2.94 -20.55 17.69
CA GLU A 70 -3.43 -19.60 18.70
C GLU A 70 -4.38 -18.58 18.05
N ARG A 71 -5.49 -18.29 18.74
CA ARG A 71 -6.55 -17.37 18.30
C ARG A 71 -6.92 -16.35 19.38
N ASN A 72 -6.53 -16.58 20.63
CA ASN A 72 -6.63 -15.60 21.69
C ASN A 72 -5.52 -14.55 21.50
N TYR A 73 -5.92 -13.32 21.15
CA TYR A 73 -5.03 -12.20 20.91
C TYR A 73 -4.19 -11.84 22.14
N GLU A 74 -4.71 -12.09 23.34
CA GLU A 74 -3.94 -11.88 24.57
C GLU A 74 -2.74 -12.80 24.63
N ASN A 75 -2.79 -13.97 24.01
CA ASN A 75 -1.70 -14.95 23.99
C ASN A 75 -0.75 -14.77 22.78
N LEU A 76 -1.18 -14.06 21.73
CA LEU A 76 -0.32 -13.69 20.60
C LEU A 76 0.65 -12.58 21.03
N LYS A 77 1.74 -12.94 21.70
CA LYS A 77 2.72 -11.99 22.25
C LYS A 77 4.06 -12.07 21.52
N GLY A 78 4.72 -10.92 21.42
CA GLY A 78 6.15 -10.81 21.10
C GLY A 78 6.90 -10.12 22.23
N ASP A 79 8.15 -9.74 21.98
CA ASP A 79 9.00 -9.03 22.97
C ASP A 79 8.40 -7.68 23.42
N THR A 80 7.47 -7.13 22.64
CA THR A 80 6.76 -5.87 22.92
C THR A 80 5.39 -6.07 23.58
N GLY A 81 5.05 -7.30 23.97
CA GLY A 81 3.76 -7.65 24.57
C GLY A 81 2.72 -8.19 23.57
N PRO A 82 1.43 -8.21 23.97
CA PRO A 82 0.34 -8.77 23.16
C PRO A 82 0.11 -8.03 21.84
N LEU A 83 -0.41 -8.76 20.86
CA LEU A 83 -0.82 -8.24 19.57
C LEU A 83 -1.99 -7.27 19.75
N VAL A 84 -1.77 -6.03 19.32
CA VAL A 84 -2.79 -4.98 19.33
C VAL A 84 -3.35 -4.68 17.93
N TYR A 85 -2.74 -5.20 16.85
CA TYR A 85 -3.23 -4.93 15.50
C TYR A 85 -4.40 -5.84 15.11
N PRO A 86 -5.35 -5.40 14.27
CA PRO A 86 -6.48 -6.24 13.87
C PRO A 86 -6.05 -7.39 12.95
N ALA A 87 -6.97 -8.32 12.64
CA ALA A 87 -6.67 -9.59 11.95
C ALA A 87 -6.00 -9.46 10.57
N GLY A 88 -6.18 -8.35 9.86
CA GLY A 88 -5.50 -8.11 8.59
C GLY A 88 -3.97 -8.07 8.72
N PHE A 89 -3.45 -7.63 9.87
CA PHE A 89 -2.03 -7.73 10.19
C PHE A 89 -1.56 -9.18 10.17
N LEU A 90 -2.26 -10.08 10.87
CA LEU A 90 -1.91 -11.50 10.95
C LEU A 90 -1.89 -12.13 9.57
N TYR A 91 -2.89 -11.87 8.73
CA TYR A 91 -2.95 -12.44 7.38
C TYR A 91 -1.83 -11.95 6.48
N LEU A 92 -1.56 -10.65 6.48
CA LEU A 92 -0.49 -10.09 5.65
C LEU A 92 0.88 -10.54 6.12
N TYR A 93 1.16 -10.50 7.42
CA TYR A 93 2.46 -10.94 7.92
C TYR A 93 2.64 -12.47 7.89
N SER A 94 1.54 -13.27 7.93
CA SER A 94 1.60 -14.70 7.60
C SER A 94 2.03 -14.93 6.15
N ALA A 95 1.47 -14.17 5.21
CA ALA A 95 1.87 -14.23 3.81
C ALA A 95 3.34 -13.79 3.60
N ILE A 96 3.76 -12.73 4.32
CA ILE A 96 5.16 -12.28 4.31
C ILE A 96 6.08 -13.37 4.86
N GLN A 97 5.73 -14.00 5.99
CA GLN A 97 6.51 -15.08 6.58
C GLN A 97 6.60 -16.28 5.63
N TYR A 98 5.51 -16.63 4.96
CA TYR A 98 5.48 -17.70 3.96
C TYR A 98 6.42 -17.42 2.78
N VAL A 99 6.42 -16.19 2.24
CA VAL A 99 7.25 -15.81 1.08
C VAL A 99 8.72 -15.62 1.45
N THR A 100 9.00 -15.06 2.63
CA THR A 100 10.36 -14.67 3.04
C THR A 100 11.06 -15.73 3.89
N GLY A 101 10.32 -16.72 4.42
CA GLY A 101 10.82 -17.64 5.44
C GLY A 101 11.27 -16.94 6.73
N GLY A 102 10.82 -15.70 6.97
CA GLY A 102 11.27 -14.86 8.09
C GLY A 102 12.65 -14.22 7.87
N GLN A 103 13.27 -14.39 6.70
CA GLN A 103 14.59 -13.81 6.41
C GLN A 103 14.49 -12.29 6.25
N VAL A 104 15.26 -11.56 7.06
CA VAL A 104 15.26 -10.09 7.08
C VAL A 104 15.58 -9.51 5.71
N PHE A 105 16.60 -10.02 5.01
CA PHE A 105 16.99 -9.50 3.69
C PHE A 105 15.85 -9.59 2.65
N LEU A 106 15.14 -10.72 2.61
CA LEU A 106 14.00 -10.90 1.72
C LEU A 106 12.83 -9.98 2.13
N ALA A 107 12.60 -9.80 3.43
CA ALA A 107 11.62 -8.86 3.93
C ALA A 107 11.99 -7.39 3.59
N GLN A 108 13.26 -7.00 3.72
CA GLN A 108 13.73 -5.67 3.30
C GLN A 108 13.52 -5.44 1.80
N THR A 109 13.77 -6.46 0.98
CA THR A 109 13.52 -6.41 -0.46
C THR A 109 12.04 -6.22 -0.75
N LEU A 110 11.17 -6.99 -0.08
CA LEU A 110 9.71 -6.89 -0.21
C LEU A 110 9.19 -5.50 0.22
N PHE A 111 9.66 -4.99 1.36
CA PHE A 111 9.31 -3.65 1.83
C PHE A 111 9.91 -2.53 0.97
N GLY A 112 11.05 -2.78 0.30
CA GLY A 112 11.59 -1.91 -0.72
C GLY A 112 10.63 -1.79 -1.92
N PHE A 113 10.11 -2.91 -2.43
CA PHE A 113 9.06 -2.88 -3.45
C PHE A 113 7.80 -2.17 -2.96
N LEU A 114 7.38 -2.42 -1.71
CA LEU A 114 6.23 -1.75 -1.09
C LEU A 114 6.42 -0.23 -1.03
N TYR A 115 7.63 0.24 -0.70
CA TYR A 115 7.96 1.67 -0.72
C TYR A 115 7.81 2.28 -2.12
N ILE A 116 8.36 1.64 -3.15
CA ILE A 116 8.26 2.11 -4.53
C ILE A 116 6.80 2.10 -5.02
N LEU A 117 6.03 1.07 -4.66
CA LEU A 117 4.60 1.01 -4.93
C LEU A 117 3.86 2.18 -4.26
N ASN A 118 4.10 2.41 -2.98
CA ASN A 118 3.50 3.51 -2.24
C ASN A 118 3.84 4.87 -2.86
N LEU A 119 5.12 5.10 -3.18
CA LEU A 119 5.57 6.31 -3.87
C LEU A 119 4.86 6.49 -5.21
N GLY A 120 4.71 5.42 -6.01
CA GLY A 120 3.99 5.46 -7.28
C GLY A 120 2.52 5.84 -7.13
N ILE A 121 1.84 5.31 -6.11
CA ILE A 121 0.45 5.68 -5.78
C ILE A 121 0.40 7.15 -5.35
N THR A 122 1.27 7.59 -4.45
CA THR A 122 1.32 8.98 -3.99
C THR A 122 1.58 9.95 -5.14
N LEU A 123 2.55 9.65 -6.02
CA LEU A 123 2.81 10.45 -7.22
C LEU A 123 1.58 10.49 -8.15
N SER A 124 0.88 9.37 -8.32
CA SER A 124 -0.35 9.31 -9.12
C SER A 124 -1.45 10.21 -8.55
N ILE A 125 -1.59 10.28 -7.22
CA ILE A 125 -2.51 11.19 -6.54
C ILE A 125 -2.14 12.66 -6.86
N TYR A 126 -0.87 13.04 -6.73
CA TYR A 126 -0.43 14.41 -7.02
C TYR A 126 -0.55 14.78 -8.50
N LEU A 127 -0.26 13.85 -9.41
CA LEU A 127 -0.44 14.05 -10.85
C LEU A 127 -1.93 14.23 -11.20
N LYS A 128 -2.81 13.44 -10.58
CA LYS A 128 -4.25 13.49 -10.84
C LYS A 128 -4.92 14.75 -10.26
N THR A 129 -4.51 15.16 -9.07
CA THR A 129 -5.05 16.36 -8.41
C THR A 129 -4.46 17.66 -8.97
N ASN A 130 -3.24 17.60 -9.54
CA ASN A 130 -2.56 18.73 -10.17
C ASN A 130 -2.34 19.95 -9.25
N VAL A 131 -2.36 19.76 -7.93
CA VAL A 131 -2.37 20.84 -6.92
C VAL A 131 -1.00 21.43 -6.60
N VAL A 132 0.10 20.77 -6.95
CA VAL A 132 1.48 21.23 -6.67
C VAL A 132 2.33 21.34 -7.94
N PRO A 133 3.35 22.21 -8.00
CA PRO A 133 4.29 22.26 -9.12
C PRO A 133 5.18 21.01 -9.20
N TRP A 134 5.81 20.79 -10.36
CA TRP A 134 6.61 19.57 -10.62
C TRP A 134 7.76 19.37 -9.62
N TRP A 135 8.44 20.45 -9.22
CA TRP A 135 9.58 20.39 -8.31
C TRP A 135 9.17 19.93 -6.90
N ALA A 136 7.93 20.18 -6.49
CA ALA A 136 7.43 19.76 -5.18
C ALA A 136 7.30 18.24 -5.06
N LEU A 137 7.22 17.52 -6.19
CA LEU A 137 7.20 16.05 -6.20
C LEU A 137 8.52 15.47 -5.64
N VAL A 138 9.64 16.18 -5.82
CA VAL A 138 10.95 15.74 -5.30
C VAL A 138 10.93 15.70 -3.78
N LEU A 139 10.21 16.63 -3.12
CA LEU A 139 10.13 16.67 -1.66
C LEU A 139 9.49 15.42 -1.06
N LEU A 140 8.68 14.69 -1.83
CA LEU A 140 8.03 13.45 -1.38
C LEU A 140 9.04 12.33 -1.10
N SER A 141 10.24 12.41 -1.68
CA SER A 141 11.27 11.36 -1.55
C SER A 141 12.46 11.76 -0.68
N LEU A 142 12.53 12.99 -0.17
CA LEU A 142 13.69 13.43 0.64
C LEU A 142 13.66 12.96 2.10
N SER A 143 12.64 12.21 2.52
CA SER A 143 12.48 11.82 3.92
C SER A 143 13.34 10.61 4.29
N LYS A 144 14.46 10.84 4.96
CA LYS A 144 15.27 9.77 5.59
C LYS A 144 14.43 8.88 6.52
N ARG A 145 13.46 9.47 7.22
CA ARG A 145 12.62 8.73 8.18
C ARG A 145 11.72 7.71 7.47
N VAL A 146 11.11 8.08 6.34
CA VAL A 146 10.22 7.17 5.59
C VAL A 146 11.01 5.98 5.05
N HIS A 147 12.17 6.21 4.44
CA HIS A 147 13.08 5.16 4.00
C HIS A 147 13.40 4.16 5.13
N SER A 148 13.75 4.70 6.29
CA SER A 148 14.12 3.90 7.44
C SER A 148 12.94 3.11 8.01
N ILE A 149 11.72 3.68 8.04
CA ILE A 149 10.51 2.98 8.49
C ILE A 149 10.16 1.80 7.56
N PHE A 150 10.21 2.02 6.25
CA PHE A 150 9.94 0.96 5.26
C PHE A 150 11.02 -0.12 5.28
N VAL A 151 12.27 0.27 5.06
CA VAL A 151 13.31 -0.66 4.61
C VAL A 151 14.24 -1.13 5.73
N LEU A 152 14.35 -0.35 6.81
CA LEU A 152 15.26 -0.68 7.92
C LEU A 152 14.53 -1.17 9.18
N ARG A 153 13.22 -0.90 9.29
CA ARG A 153 12.40 -1.29 10.46
C ARG A 153 11.26 -2.25 10.13
N LEU A 154 10.79 -2.27 8.88
CA LEU A 154 9.75 -3.18 8.39
C LEU A 154 8.40 -3.02 9.13
N PHE A 155 8.04 -1.78 9.45
CA PHE A 155 6.85 -1.46 10.25
C PHE A 155 5.53 -1.76 9.54
N ASN A 156 4.54 -2.23 10.30
CA ASN A 156 3.19 -2.49 9.81
C ASN A 156 2.52 -1.25 9.18
N ASP A 157 2.89 -0.06 9.67
CA ASP A 157 2.46 1.23 9.11
C ASP A 157 2.65 1.32 7.59
N CYS A 158 3.70 0.70 7.05
CA CYS A 158 4.00 0.73 5.62
C CYS A 158 2.89 0.06 4.80
N LEU A 159 2.42 -1.11 5.25
CA LEU A 159 1.32 -1.84 4.60
C LEU A 159 0.02 -1.05 4.73
N ALA A 160 -0.31 -0.62 5.95
CA ALA A 160 -1.53 0.14 6.21
C ALA A 160 -1.61 1.42 5.38
N THR A 161 -0.53 2.21 5.33
CA THR A 161 -0.46 3.45 4.55
C THR A 161 -0.52 3.20 3.05
N THR A 162 0.13 2.15 2.54
CA THR A 162 0.08 1.82 1.10
C THR A 162 -1.33 1.46 0.66
N ILE A 163 -2.03 0.62 1.44
CA ILE A 163 -3.42 0.24 1.17
C ILE A 163 -4.34 1.47 1.27
N LEU A 164 -4.15 2.32 2.29
CA LEU A 164 -4.90 3.57 2.45
C LEU A 164 -4.70 4.52 1.25
N HIS A 165 -3.47 4.71 0.77
CA HIS A 165 -3.22 5.52 -0.41
C HIS A 165 -3.88 4.91 -1.66
N GLY A 166 -3.91 3.58 -1.79
CA GLY A 166 -4.66 2.89 -2.84
C GLY A 166 -6.17 3.15 -2.77
N ALA A 167 -6.74 3.18 -1.56
CA ALA A 167 -8.12 3.56 -1.33
C ALA A 167 -8.37 5.01 -1.76
N LEU A 168 -7.51 5.94 -1.34
CA LEU A 168 -7.57 7.35 -1.71
C LEU A 168 -7.50 7.55 -3.23
N LEU A 169 -6.58 6.88 -3.90
CA LEU A 169 -6.47 6.92 -5.36
C LEU A 169 -7.77 6.45 -6.02
N SER A 170 -8.35 5.34 -5.55
CA SER A 170 -9.63 4.81 -6.05
C SER A 170 -10.78 5.82 -5.87
N LEU A 171 -10.83 6.49 -4.72
CA LEU A 171 -11.82 7.53 -4.42
C LEU A 171 -11.66 8.74 -5.33
N ILE A 172 -10.43 9.19 -5.61
CA ILE A 172 -10.16 10.28 -6.55
C ILE A 172 -10.66 9.94 -7.96
N TYR A 173 -10.55 8.68 -8.38
CA TYR A 173 -11.11 8.18 -9.64
C TYR A 173 -12.61 7.87 -9.58
N GLN A 174 -13.31 8.32 -8.53
CA GLN A 174 -14.76 8.12 -8.33
C GLN A 174 -15.18 6.64 -8.26
N LYS A 175 -14.24 5.74 -7.92
CA LYS A 175 -14.52 4.32 -7.69
C LYS A 175 -14.84 4.08 -6.22
N TRP A 176 -15.97 4.65 -5.77
CA TRP A 176 -16.35 4.72 -4.35
C TRP A 176 -16.42 3.36 -3.65
N HIS A 177 -17.12 2.38 -4.21
CA HIS A 177 -17.23 1.05 -3.59
C HIS A 177 -15.87 0.35 -3.46
N LEU A 178 -15.04 0.41 -4.51
CA LEU A 178 -13.69 -0.13 -4.47
C LEU A 178 -12.84 0.60 -3.42
N GLY A 179 -12.91 1.93 -3.40
CA GLY A 179 -12.22 2.76 -2.41
C GLY A 179 -12.59 2.37 -0.98
N LEU A 180 -13.87 2.12 -0.69
CA LEU A 180 -14.34 1.71 0.64
C LEU A 180 -13.94 0.28 1.01
N VAL A 181 -13.95 -0.64 0.05
CA VAL A 181 -13.43 -2.01 0.25
C VAL A 181 -11.94 -1.98 0.61
N ILE A 182 -11.13 -1.23 -0.15
CA ILE A 182 -9.69 -1.08 0.11
C ILE A 182 -9.45 -0.33 1.43
N PHE A 183 -10.25 0.72 1.73
CA PHE A 183 -10.17 1.44 3.00
C PHE A 183 -10.44 0.51 4.19
N SER A 184 -11.47 -0.33 4.08
CA SER A 184 -11.79 -1.33 5.10
C SER A 184 -10.63 -2.33 5.30
N ALA A 185 -10.01 -2.79 4.20
CA ALA A 185 -8.81 -3.62 4.28
C ALA A 185 -7.64 -2.90 4.97
N ALA A 186 -7.46 -1.58 4.77
CA ALA A 186 -6.42 -0.82 5.49
C ALA A 186 -6.71 -0.73 7.00
N VAL A 187 -7.98 -0.54 7.38
CA VAL A 187 -8.42 -0.53 8.79
C VAL A 187 -8.14 -1.88 9.46
N SER A 188 -8.32 -3.01 8.75
CA SER A 188 -8.03 -4.34 9.31
C SER A 188 -6.53 -4.61 9.51
N VAL A 189 -5.65 -3.81 8.90
CA VAL A 189 -4.19 -3.90 9.09
C VAL A 189 -3.73 -3.01 10.26
N LYS A 190 -4.25 -1.78 10.35
CA LYS A 190 -3.96 -0.86 11.45
C LYS A 190 -5.16 0.04 11.76
N MET A 191 -5.64 -0.04 13.01
CA MET A 191 -6.84 0.67 13.45
C MET A 191 -6.77 2.21 13.31
N ASN A 192 -5.57 2.80 13.33
CA ASN A 192 -5.42 4.26 13.18
C ASN A 192 -5.94 4.79 11.84
N VAL A 193 -6.08 3.93 10.82
CA VAL A 193 -6.70 4.30 9.55
C VAL A 193 -8.17 4.68 9.72
N LEU A 194 -8.84 4.21 10.79
CA LEU A 194 -10.21 4.60 11.13
C LEU A 194 -10.35 6.12 11.37
N LEU A 195 -9.28 6.82 11.73
CA LEU A 195 -9.29 8.27 11.94
C LEU A 195 -9.65 9.07 10.67
N TYR A 196 -9.52 8.46 9.48
CA TYR A 196 -9.95 9.08 8.22
C TYR A 196 -11.45 8.91 7.95
N ALA A 197 -12.15 8.02 8.67
CA ALA A 197 -13.55 7.67 8.41
C ALA A 197 -14.54 8.84 8.55
N PRO A 198 -14.43 9.75 9.54
CA PRO A 198 -15.36 10.88 9.66
C PRO A 198 -15.31 11.81 8.43
N ALA A 199 -14.10 12.15 7.98
CA ALA A 199 -13.91 12.99 6.80
C ALA A 199 -14.39 12.27 5.53
N LEU A 200 -14.11 10.97 5.41
CA LEU A 200 -14.56 10.16 4.28
C LEU A 200 -16.09 10.10 4.19
N LEU A 201 -16.78 9.87 5.32
CA LEU A 201 -18.24 9.83 5.37
C LEU A 201 -18.85 11.16 4.92
N LEU A 202 -18.33 12.29 5.39
CA LEU A 202 -18.81 13.62 4.97
C LEU A 202 -18.65 13.84 3.45
N ILE A 203 -17.52 13.39 2.87
CA ILE A 203 -17.29 13.47 1.43
C ILE A 203 -18.26 12.56 0.68
N MET A 204 -18.49 11.34 1.16
CA MET A 204 -19.42 10.39 0.55
C MET A 204 -20.86 10.92 0.54
N MET A 205 -21.33 11.49 1.65
CA MET A 205 -22.66 12.10 1.75
C MET A 205 -22.86 13.27 0.78
N LYS A 206 -21.77 13.95 0.38
CA LYS A 206 -21.81 15.01 -0.63
C LYS A 206 -21.69 14.48 -2.07
N ALA A 207 -21.00 13.37 -2.26
CA ALA A 207 -20.65 12.85 -3.59
C ALA A 207 -21.63 11.79 -4.11
N MET A 208 -22.37 11.10 -3.23
CA MET A 208 -23.22 9.96 -3.56
C MET A 208 -24.63 10.12 -2.99
N SER A 209 -25.60 9.37 -3.53
CA SER A 209 -26.91 9.21 -2.90
C SER A 209 -26.79 8.40 -1.61
N ILE A 210 -27.78 8.53 -0.72
CA ILE A 210 -27.84 7.80 0.56
C ILE A 210 -27.75 6.29 0.32
N ASP A 211 -28.48 5.75 -0.65
CA ASP A 211 -28.43 4.32 -1.00
C ASP A 211 -27.03 3.88 -1.45
N GLY A 212 -26.35 4.74 -2.21
CA GLY A 212 -24.98 4.50 -2.65
C GLY A 212 -23.99 4.48 -1.47
N VAL A 213 -24.17 5.38 -0.49
CA VAL A 213 -23.39 5.39 0.75
C VAL A 213 -23.63 4.11 1.54
N ILE A 214 -24.88 3.72 1.75
CA ILE A 214 -25.25 2.48 2.46
C ILE A 214 -24.63 1.26 1.77
N SER A 215 -24.74 1.16 0.45
CA SER A 215 -24.15 0.07 -0.32
C SER A 215 -22.62 0.01 -0.18
N ALA A 216 -21.93 1.15 -0.24
CA ALA A 216 -20.49 1.22 -0.06
C ALA A 216 -20.05 0.80 1.36
N LEU A 217 -20.79 1.26 2.38
CA LEU A 217 -20.56 0.89 3.78
C LEU A 217 -20.83 -0.60 4.02
N ALA A 218 -21.87 -1.18 3.40
CA ALA A 218 -22.13 -2.61 3.45
C ALA A 218 -20.96 -3.41 2.87
N GLY A 219 -20.40 -2.98 1.74
CA GLY A 219 -19.18 -3.58 1.17
C GLY A 219 -17.98 -3.51 2.12
N ALA A 220 -17.77 -2.38 2.78
CA ALA A 220 -16.72 -2.23 3.79
C ALA A 220 -16.96 -3.15 5.02
N ALA A 221 -18.21 -3.26 5.49
CA ALA A 221 -18.57 -4.13 6.61
C ALA A 221 -18.36 -5.61 6.28
N LEU A 222 -18.69 -6.04 5.05
CA LEU A 222 -18.45 -7.41 4.59
C LEU A 222 -16.96 -7.79 4.66
N VAL A 223 -16.05 -6.86 4.34
CA VAL A 223 -14.62 -7.10 4.52
C VAL A 223 -14.31 -7.40 5.99
N GLN A 224 -14.78 -6.57 6.93
CA GLN A 224 -14.52 -6.78 8.37
C GLN A 224 -15.10 -8.11 8.88
N VAL A 225 -16.34 -8.43 8.51
CA VAL A 225 -16.97 -9.71 8.89
C VAL A 225 -16.21 -10.90 8.32
N SER A 226 -15.76 -10.81 7.06
CA SER A 226 -14.96 -11.87 6.43
C SER A 226 -13.63 -12.09 7.16
N GLN A 227 -12.99 -11.02 7.64
CA GLN A 227 -11.74 -11.11 8.40
C GLN A 227 -11.97 -11.84 9.73
N ILE A 228 -13.05 -11.53 10.45
CA ILE A 228 -13.42 -12.22 11.70
C ILE A 228 -13.72 -13.68 11.41
N TYR A 229 -14.50 -13.96 10.36
CA TYR A 229 -14.86 -15.31 9.97
C TYR A 229 -13.64 -16.18 9.65
N MET A 230 -12.67 -15.65 8.90
CA MET A 230 -11.43 -16.35 8.59
C MET A 230 -10.65 -16.69 9.86
N LEU A 231 -10.61 -15.78 10.84
CA LEU A 231 -9.86 -15.96 12.08
C LEU A 231 -10.31 -17.21 12.83
N TYR A 232 -11.63 -17.44 12.88
CA TYR A 232 -12.24 -18.54 13.61
C TYR A 232 -12.41 -19.84 12.79
N LYS A 233 -12.20 -19.81 11.46
CA LYS A 233 -12.48 -20.98 10.60
C LYS A 233 -11.25 -21.60 9.93
N THR A 234 -10.06 -21.01 9.99
CA THR A 234 -8.88 -21.59 9.34
C THR A 234 -8.15 -22.66 10.16
N TRP A 235 -8.22 -23.88 9.59
CA TRP A 235 -7.51 -25.16 9.77
C TRP A 235 -7.72 -25.94 11.07
#